data_AF-A0A8J5SCJ2-F1
#
_entry.id   AF-A0A8J5SCJ2-F1
#
_cell.length_a   1.000
_cell.length_b   1.000
_cell.length_c   1.000
_cell.angle_alpha   90.00
_cell.angle_beta   90.00
_cell.angle_gamma   90.00
#
_symmetry.space_group_name_H-M   'P 1'
#
loop_
_entity.id
_entity.type
_entity.pdbx_description
1 polymer ?
#
loop_
_entity_poly.entity_id
_entity_poly.type
_entity_poly.pdbx_seq_one_letter_code
_entity_poly.pdbx_strand_id
1 'polypeptide(L)'
;MGAGRKLKTHRRNQRWADKAYKKSHLGNEWKKPFAGSSHAKGIVLEKIGIEAKQPNSAIRKCARVQLVKNGKKIAAFVPNDGCLNFIEENDEVLIAGFGRKGHAVGDIPGVRFKVVKVSGVSLLALFKEKKEKPRTEASLSIFPTNGPDDSAARIAAAQTISFLQRRIGHSPLFVAAAPAHHLLLLLPPSLSPSSLLAALSSARPRARAFFNKGFGMADVGSHDESGSPPRSGGVREQDRFLPIANISRIMKKAVPANGKIAKDAKETLQECVSEFISFVTSE
;
A
#
# COMPACT_ATOMS: atom_id res chain seq x y z
N MET A 1 -60.40 16.04 8.95
CA MET A 1 -59.32 15.54 8.06
C MET A 1 -58.08 16.46 8.13
N GLY A 2 -57.18 16.31 9.12
CA GLY A 2 -56.03 17.22 9.31
C GLY A 2 -54.69 16.56 9.68
N ALA A 3 -54.63 15.23 9.74
CA ALA A 3 -53.46 14.50 10.25
C ALA A 3 -52.34 14.23 9.22
N GLY A 4 -52.51 14.63 7.95
CA GLY A 4 -51.61 14.26 6.86
C GLY A 4 -50.14 14.65 7.09
N ARG A 5 -49.89 15.86 7.63
CA ARG A 5 -48.53 16.32 7.96
C ARG A 5 -47.89 15.47 9.07
N LYS A 6 -48.65 15.14 10.12
CA LYS A 6 -48.18 14.31 11.24
C LYS A 6 -47.80 12.91 10.76
N LEU A 7 -48.65 12.28 9.93
CA LEU A 7 -48.39 10.94 9.37
C LEU A 7 -47.17 10.93 8.44
N LYS A 8 -46.99 11.96 7.59
CA LYS A 8 -45.82 12.09 6.70
C LYS A 8 -44.52 12.25 7.49
N THR A 9 -44.50 13.07 8.53
CA THR A 9 -43.32 13.27 9.38
C THR A 9 -43.00 12.00 10.17
N HIS A 10 -44.01 11.36 10.77
CA HIS A 10 -43.83 10.12 11.51
C HIS A 10 -43.24 9.02 10.61
N ARG A 11 -43.79 8.80 9.40
CA ARG A 11 -43.27 7.82 8.44
C ARG A 11 -41.83 8.13 8.02
N ARG A 12 -41.49 9.40 7.82
CA ARG A 12 -40.12 9.82 7.48
C ARG A 12 -39.14 9.49 8.61
N ASN A 13 -39.52 9.76 9.85
CA ASN A 13 -38.70 9.46 11.03
C ASN A 13 -38.52 7.95 11.20
N GLN A 14 -39.61 7.17 11.09
CA GLN A 14 -39.57 5.71 11.17
C GLN A 14 -38.76 5.07 10.04
N ARG A 15 -38.73 5.68 8.85
CA ARG A 15 -37.94 5.16 7.72
C ARG A 15 -36.44 5.09 8.02
N TRP A 16 -35.93 5.91 8.93
CA TRP A 16 -34.53 5.83 9.37
C TRP A 16 -34.20 4.60 10.23
N ALA A 17 -35.21 3.91 10.78
CA ALA A 17 -35.05 2.62 11.46
C ALA A 17 -34.83 1.47 10.46
N ASP A 18 -35.32 1.60 9.22
CA ASP A 18 -35.03 0.64 8.16
C ASP A 18 -33.54 0.71 7.78
N LYS A 19 -32.85 -0.42 7.99
CA LYS A 19 -31.42 -0.58 7.72
C LYS A 19 -31.08 -0.36 6.24
N ALA A 20 -31.94 -0.77 5.32
CA ALA A 20 -31.70 -0.61 3.88
C ALA A 20 -31.75 0.87 3.49
N TYR A 21 -32.81 1.57 3.93
CA TYR A 21 -32.96 3.00 3.72
C TYR A 21 -31.82 3.80 4.35
N LYS A 22 -31.48 3.51 5.60
CA LYS A 22 -30.36 4.14 6.31
C LYS A 22 -29.03 3.93 5.59
N LYS A 23 -28.77 2.73 5.04
CA LYS A 23 -27.52 2.42 4.34
C LYS A 23 -27.36 3.20 3.03
N SER A 24 -28.44 3.39 2.26
CA SER A 24 -28.41 4.15 1.00
C SER A 24 -28.40 5.67 1.21
N HIS A 25 -29.13 6.19 2.20
CA HIS A 25 -29.32 7.63 2.38
C HIS A 25 -28.25 8.31 3.26
N LEU A 26 -27.44 7.55 4.00
CA LEU A 26 -26.31 8.10 4.77
C LEU A 26 -25.03 8.32 3.95
N GLY A 27 -25.02 7.97 2.66
CA GLY A 27 -23.82 8.10 1.81
C GLY A 27 -22.69 7.12 2.18
N ASN A 28 -23.00 6.02 2.87
CA ASN A 28 -22.02 5.00 3.26
C ASN A 28 -21.36 4.30 2.06
N GLU A 29 -21.96 4.39 0.87
CA GLU A 29 -21.45 3.88 -0.41
C GLU A 29 -20.01 4.33 -0.68
N TRP A 30 -19.76 5.64 -0.58
CA TRP A 30 -18.48 6.28 -0.93
C TRP A 30 -17.35 5.94 0.04
N LYS A 31 -17.70 5.59 1.28
CA LYS A 31 -16.74 5.15 2.30
C LYS A 31 -16.18 3.75 2.00
N LYS A 32 -16.96 2.90 1.30
CA LYS A 32 -16.54 1.53 0.98
C LYS A 32 -15.33 1.50 0.03
N PRO A 33 -14.58 0.39 -0.03
CA PRO A 33 -13.43 0.26 -0.94
C PRO A 33 -13.79 0.43 -2.42
N PHE A 34 -14.94 -0.08 -2.86
CA PHE A 34 -15.35 -0.03 -4.27
C PHE A 34 -16.13 1.24 -4.66
N ALA A 35 -16.55 2.06 -3.68
CA ALA A 35 -17.32 3.29 -3.91
C ALA A 35 -18.53 3.10 -4.85
N GLY A 36 -19.30 2.02 -4.65
CA GLY A 36 -20.50 1.71 -5.47
C GLY A 36 -20.23 0.92 -6.76
N SER A 37 -18.97 0.80 -7.21
CA SER A 37 -18.62 -0.02 -8.38
C SER A 37 -18.81 -1.52 -8.11
N SER A 38 -19.16 -2.28 -9.15
CA SER A 38 -19.28 -3.75 -9.10
C SER A 38 -17.91 -4.43 -8.96
N HIS A 39 -16.92 -3.90 -9.69
CA HIS A 39 -15.54 -4.39 -9.73
C HIS A 39 -14.55 -3.25 -9.48
N ALA A 40 -13.33 -3.61 -9.11
CA ALA A 40 -12.22 -2.68 -9.05
C ALA A 40 -10.92 -3.36 -9.50
N LYS A 41 -10.10 -2.61 -10.22
CA LYS A 41 -8.72 -3.00 -10.51
C LYS A 41 -7.85 -2.69 -9.29
N GLY A 42 -6.91 -3.57 -8.98
CA GLY A 42 -5.91 -3.38 -7.93
C GLY A 42 -4.58 -4.03 -8.28
N ILE A 43 -3.55 -3.66 -7.52
CA ILE A 43 -2.20 -4.21 -7.62
C ILE A 43 -1.96 -5.10 -6.41
N VAL A 44 -1.46 -6.31 -6.64
CA VAL A 44 -1.14 -7.26 -5.56
C VAL A 44 0.08 -6.77 -4.80
N LEU A 45 -0.02 -6.73 -3.48
CA LEU A 45 1.09 -6.38 -2.59
C LEU A 45 1.83 -7.63 -2.12
N GLU A 46 1.09 -8.55 -1.49
CA GLU A 46 1.64 -9.75 -0.87
C GLU A 46 0.62 -10.88 -0.90
N LYS A 47 1.10 -12.13 -0.87
CA LYS A 47 0.26 -13.32 -0.72
C LYS A 47 0.00 -13.56 0.78
N ILE A 48 -1.24 -13.83 1.14
CA ILE A 48 -1.64 -14.10 2.53
C ILE A 48 -2.33 -15.45 2.65
N GLY A 49 -1.93 -16.24 3.64
CA GLY A 49 -2.74 -17.35 4.15
C GLY A 49 -3.63 -16.86 5.30
N ILE A 50 -4.95 -16.95 5.14
CA ILE A 50 -5.89 -16.61 6.22
C ILE A 50 -6.43 -17.91 6.79
N GLU A 51 -6.35 -18.07 8.11
CA GLU A 51 -6.92 -19.21 8.81
C GLU A 51 -8.45 -19.19 8.75
N ALA A 52 -9.04 -20.36 8.52
CA ALA A 52 -10.49 -20.54 8.54
C ALA A 52 -11.04 -20.34 9.96
N LYS A 53 -12.27 -19.85 10.04
CA LYS A 53 -13.03 -19.85 11.29
C LYS A 53 -13.36 -21.29 11.70
N GLN A 54 -13.29 -21.52 13.02
CA GLN A 54 -13.85 -22.71 13.65
C GLN A 54 -15.30 -22.92 13.19
N PRO A 55 -15.73 -24.16 12.87
CA PRO A 55 -15.16 -25.47 13.22
C PRO A 55 -14.13 -26.05 12.23
N ASN A 56 -13.78 -25.32 11.17
CA ASN A 56 -12.88 -25.83 10.14
C ASN A 56 -11.41 -25.51 10.49
N SER A 57 -10.49 -26.38 10.08
CA SER A 57 -9.05 -26.14 10.12
C SER A 57 -8.50 -26.14 8.68
N ALA A 58 -8.35 -24.95 8.09
CA ALA A 58 -7.82 -24.79 6.74
C ALA A 58 -7.21 -23.40 6.56
N ILE A 59 -6.17 -23.30 5.72
CA ILE A 59 -5.57 -22.02 5.35
C ILE A 59 -6.09 -21.60 3.97
N ARG A 60 -6.87 -20.52 3.96
CA ARG A 60 -7.51 -19.96 2.77
C ARG A 60 -6.55 -19.00 2.07
N LYS A 61 -6.19 -19.34 0.84
CA LYS A 61 -5.24 -18.58 0.04
C LYS A 61 -5.86 -17.25 -0.42
N CYS A 62 -5.27 -16.16 0.02
CA CYS A 62 -5.71 -14.80 -0.25
C CYS A 62 -4.54 -13.95 -0.76
N ALA A 63 -4.85 -12.77 -1.28
CA ALA A 63 -3.87 -11.76 -1.67
C ALA A 63 -4.24 -10.42 -1.01
N ARG A 64 -3.25 -9.67 -0.55
CA ARG A 64 -3.43 -8.23 -0.29
C ARG A 64 -3.37 -7.50 -1.60
N VAL A 65 -4.33 -6.63 -1.81
CA VAL A 65 -4.44 -5.87 -3.03
C VAL A 65 -4.68 -4.40 -2.69
N GLN A 66 -3.91 -3.52 -3.30
CA GLN A 66 -4.16 -2.09 -3.25
C GLN A 66 -4.99 -1.67 -4.46
N LEU A 67 -6.15 -1.06 -4.22
CA LEU A 67 -6.99 -0.58 -5.31
C LEU A 67 -6.33 0.59 -6.03
N VAL A 68 -6.20 0.51 -7.35
CA VAL A 68 -5.53 1.56 -8.15
C VAL A 68 -6.25 2.90 -8.02
N LYS A 69 -7.59 2.89 -8.14
CA LYS A 69 -8.40 4.11 -8.12
C LYS A 69 -8.45 4.86 -6.79
N ASN A 70 -8.25 4.14 -5.68
CA ASN A 70 -8.53 4.65 -4.33
C ASN A 70 -7.33 4.55 -3.37
N GLY A 71 -6.27 3.83 -3.73
CA GLY A 71 -5.14 3.52 -2.85
C GLY A 71 -5.48 2.65 -1.64
N LYS A 72 -6.74 2.24 -1.46
CA LYS A 72 -7.22 1.45 -0.32
C LYS A 72 -6.70 0.01 -0.42
N LYS A 73 -6.08 -0.48 0.65
CA LYS A 73 -5.62 -1.87 0.78
C LYS A 73 -6.79 -2.76 1.21
N ILE A 74 -6.98 -3.88 0.51
CA ILE A 74 -8.01 -4.87 0.79
C ILE A 74 -7.41 -6.28 0.76
N ALA A 75 -8.08 -7.22 1.43
CA ALA A 75 -7.80 -8.64 1.24
C ALA A 75 -8.80 -9.21 0.23
N ALA A 76 -8.30 -9.97 -0.74
CA ALA A 76 -9.09 -10.66 -1.75
C ALA A 76 -8.78 -12.17 -1.71
N PHE A 77 -9.81 -13.00 -1.74
CA PHE A 77 -9.67 -14.45 -1.83
C PHE A 77 -9.31 -14.87 -3.26
N VAL A 78 -8.40 -15.82 -3.39
CA VAL A 78 -8.07 -16.44 -4.68
C VAL A 78 -8.91 -17.71 -4.82
N PRO A 79 -9.86 -17.76 -5.77
CA PRO A 79 -10.71 -18.93 -5.94
C PRO A 79 -9.97 -20.08 -6.64
N ASN A 80 -10.46 -21.30 -6.37
CA ASN A 80 -9.93 -22.58 -6.86
C ASN A 80 -8.52 -22.90 -6.35
N ASP A 81 -8.20 -24.19 -6.32
CA ASP A 81 -6.92 -24.68 -5.83
C ASP A 81 -5.80 -24.36 -6.84
N GLY A 82 -4.58 -24.17 -6.34
CA GLY A 82 -3.40 -23.86 -7.15
C GLY A 82 -3.39 -22.48 -7.82
N CYS A 83 -4.49 -21.73 -7.81
CA CYS A 83 -4.58 -20.42 -8.49
C CYS A 83 -3.70 -19.33 -7.87
N LEU A 84 -3.17 -19.54 -6.66
CA LEU A 84 -2.20 -18.64 -6.03
C LEU A 84 -0.84 -18.64 -6.76
N ASN A 85 -0.54 -19.70 -7.51
CA ASN A 85 0.72 -19.82 -8.24
C ASN A 85 0.78 -18.87 -9.44
N PHE A 86 -0.36 -18.53 -10.04
CA PHE A 86 -0.44 -17.64 -11.20
C PHE A 86 -0.31 -16.15 -10.84
N ILE A 87 -0.54 -15.81 -9.57
CA ILE A 87 -0.50 -14.43 -9.08
C ILE A 87 0.89 -14.15 -8.53
N GLU A 88 1.52 -13.08 -8.98
CA GLU A 88 2.78 -12.58 -8.44
C GLU A 88 2.55 -11.25 -7.73
N GLU A 89 3.58 -10.80 -7.00
CA GLU A 89 3.57 -9.46 -6.42
C GLU A 89 3.64 -8.43 -7.54
N ASN A 90 2.98 -7.28 -7.36
CA ASN A 90 2.85 -6.21 -8.34
C ASN A 90 2.00 -6.55 -9.58
N ASP A 91 1.41 -7.73 -9.67
CA ASP A 91 0.45 -8.05 -10.73
C ASP A 91 -0.82 -7.18 -10.63
N GLU A 92 -1.34 -6.80 -11.80
CA GLU A 92 -2.66 -6.20 -11.89
C GLU A 92 -3.76 -7.28 -11.79
N VAL A 93 -4.68 -7.08 -10.85
CA VAL A 93 -5.81 -7.99 -10.65
C VAL A 93 -7.15 -7.25 -10.73
N LEU A 94 -8.13 -7.93 -11.31
CA LEU A 94 -9.53 -7.49 -11.28
C LEU A 94 -10.24 -8.18 -10.11
N ILE A 95 -10.83 -7.37 -9.25
CA ILE A 95 -11.43 -7.81 -8.00
C ILE A 95 -12.94 -7.61 -8.07
N ALA A 96 -13.69 -8.59 -7.57
CA ALA A 96 -15.14 -8.54 -7.42
C ALA A 96 -15.56 -8.70 -5.95
N GLY A 97 -16.78 -8.26 -5.65
CA GLY A 97 -17.43 -8.62 -4.39
C GLY A 97 -17.82 -10.10 -4.35
N PHE A 98 -17.96 -10.64 -3.14
CA PHE A 98 -18.36 -12.03 -2.92
C PHE A 98 -19.88 -12.32 -3.02
N GLY A 99 -20.71 -11.31 -3.33
CA GLY A 99 -22.17 -11.46 -3.48
C GLY A 99 -23.00 -11.23 -2.21
N ARG A 100 -22.42 -11.28 -1.01
CA ARG A 100 -23.15 -11.00 0.26
C ARG A 100 -23.22 -9.51 0.62
N LYS A 101 -23.52 -8.62 -0.34
CA LYS A 101 -23.71 -7.15 -0.12
C LYS A 101 -22.63 -6.44 0.73
N GLY A 102 -21.38 -6.91 0.65
CA GLY A 102 -20.23 -6.39 1.40
C GLY A 102 -19.95 -7.10 2.73
N HIS A 103 -20.54 -8.26 2.99
CA HIS A 103 -20.21 -9.12 4.11
C HIS A 103 -19.21 -10.21 3.71
N ALA A 104 -18.45 -10.71 4.67
CA ALA A 104 -17.57 -11.86 4.47
C ALA A 104 -18.39 -13.13 4.21
N VAL A 105 -17.78 -14.10 3.54
CA VAL A 105 -18.45 -15.33 3.08
C VAL A 105 -17.77 -16.55 3.67
N GLY A 106 -18.61 -17.52 4.05
CA GLY A 106 -18.16 -18.81 4.55
C GLY A 106 -17.37 -18.68 5.84
N ASP A 107 -16.29 -19.46 5.90
CA ASP A 107 -15.35 -19.58 6.99
C ASP A 107 -14.20 -18.55 6.93
N ILE A 108 -14.15 -17.68 5.92
CA ILE A 108 -13.03 -16.75 5.73
C ILE A 108 -13.29 -15.45 6.53
N PRO A 109 -12.52 -15.18 7.61
CA PRO A 109 -12.68 -13.95 8.38
C PRO A 109 -12.20 -12.73 7.60
N GLY A 110 -12.93 -11.62 7.67
CA GLY A 110 -12.50 -10.32 7.14
C GLY A 110 -12.48 -10.17 5.61
N VAL A 111 -12.47 -11.26 4.84
CA VAL A 111 -12.40 -11.20 3.38
C VAL A 111 -13.78 -11.02 2.77
N ARG A 112 -13.95 -9.91 2.03
CA ARG A 112 -15.21 -9.50 1.39
C ARG A 112 -15.15 -9.52 -0.13
N PHE A 113 -13.98 -9.75 -0.68
CA PHE A 113 -13.68 -9.66 -2.09
C PHE A 113 -12.99 -10.92 -2.59
N LYS A 114 -13.11 -11.19 -3.89
CA LYS A 114 -12.43 -12.28 -4.58
C LYS A 114 -11.74 -11.78 -5.84
N VAL A 115 -10.67 -12.46 -6.24
CA VAL A 115 -9.98 -12.22 -7.51
C VAL A 115 -10.76 -12.88 -8.65
N VAL A 116 -10.87 -12.19 -9.79
CA VAL A 116 -11.56 -12.69 -11.00
C VAL A 116 -10.59 -12.80 -12.17
N LYS A 117 -9.72 -11.81 -12.35
CA LYS A 117 -8.73 -11.76 -13.44
C LYS A 117 -7.36 -11.37 -12.89
N VAL A 118 -6.32 -11.83 -13.57
CA VAL A 118 -4.90 -11.53 -13.32
C VAL A 118 -4.28 -11.15 -14.66
N SER A 119 -3.58 -10.01 -14.72
CA SER A 119 -2.90 -9.51 -15.92
C SER A 119 -3.78 -9.49 -17.17
N GLY A 120 -5.06 -9.11 -17.00
CA GLY A 120 -6.05 -9.06 -18.08
C GLY A 120 -6.73 -10.40 -18.45
N VAL A 121 -6.21 -11.53 -17.97
CA VAL A 121 -6.74 -12.88 -18.23
C VAL A 121 -7.63 -13.35 -17.07
N SER A 122 -8.71 -14.08 -17.36
CA SER A 122 -9.55 -14.64 -16.30
C SER A 122 -8.88 -15.80 -15.59
N LEU A 123 -8.99 -15.83 -14.25
CA LEU A 123 -8.47 -16.94 -13.43
C LEU A 123 -9.06 -18.29 -13.86
N LEU A 124 -10.35 -18.32 -14.23
CA LEU A 124 -10.99 -19.54 -14.72
C LEU A 124 -10.41 -20.04 -16.05
N ALA A 125 -9.89 -19.16 -16.90
CA ALA A 125 -9.25 -19.57 -18.15
C ALA A 125 -7.84 -20.10 -17.91
N LEU A 126 -7.09 -19.47 -16.98
CA LEU A 126 -5.79 -19.96 -16.53
C LEU A 126 -5.91 -21.33 -15.85
N PHE A 127 -6.88 -21.48 -14.95
CA PHE A 127 -7.13 -22.74 -14.23
C PHE A 127 -7.55 -23.89 -15.15
N LYS A 128 -8.29 -23.60 -16.23
CA LYS A 128 -8.69 -24.60 -17.23
C LYS A 128 -7.68 -24.73 -18.38
N GLU A 129 -6.52 -24.10 -18.25
CA GLU A 129 -5.45 -24.11 -19.27
C GLU A 129 -5.91 -23.67 -20.67
N LYS A 130 -6.98 -22.88 -20.73
CA LYS A 130 -7.51 -22.35 -22.01
C LYS A 130 -6.72 -21.15 -22.52
N LYS A 131 -6.00 -20.49 -21.61
CA LYS A 131 -5.15 -19.33 -21.85
C LYS A 131 -3.97 -19.42 -20.92
N GLU A 132 -2.84 -18.88 -21.36
CA GLU A 132 -1.65 -18.73 -20.52
C GLU A 132 -1.54 -17.29 -20.01
N LYS A 133 -0.80 -17.10 -18.92
CA LYS A 133 -0.48 -15.76 -18.40
C LYS A 133 0.39 -15.06 -19.45
N PRO A 134 0.04 -13.84 -19.91
CA PRO A 134 0.91 -13.10 -20.80
C PRO A 134 2.23 -12.84 -20.07
N ARG A 135 3.35 -13.27 -20.67
CA ARG A 135 4.69 -12.94 -20.17
C ARG A 135 4.88 -11.43 -20.29
N THR A 136 5.38 -10.80 -19.24
CA THR A 136 5.72 -9.38 -19.22
C THR A 136 6.94 -9.10 -20.10
N GLU A 137 6.76 -9.16 -21.41
CA GLU A 137 7.60 -8.46 -22.39
C GLU A 137 6.93 -7.17 -22.89
N ALA A 138 5.85 -6.75 -22.22
CA ALA A 138 5.08 -5.57 -22.58
C ALA A 138 5.48 -4.35 -21.74
N SER A 139 6.70 -3.86 -21.92
CA SER A 139 7.05 -2.45 -21.67
C SER A 139 7.44 -1.69 -22.96
N LEU A 140 7.30 -2.30 -24.15
CA LEU A 140 7.51 -1.64 -25.45
C LEU A 140 6.51 -2.06 -26.55
N SER A 141 5.22 -2.20 -26.21
CA SER A 141 4.18 -2.34 -27.25
C SER A 141 2.90 -1.59 -26.88
N ILE A 142 3.04 -0.28 -26.66
CA ILE A 142 1.92 0.62 -26.92
C ILE A 142 1.84 0.81 -28.43
N PHE A 143 1.23 -0.16 -29.15
CA PHE A 143 0.43 0.01 -30.36
C PHE A 143 -0.16 -1.37 -30.73
N PRO A 144 -1.49 -1.50 -30.91
CA PRO A 144 -2.06 -2.76 -31.38
C PRO A 144 -1.79 -2.93 -32.89
N THR A 145 -0.95 -3.87 -33.28
CA THR A 145 -0.87 -4.31 -34.69
C THR A 145 -1.91 -5.39 -34.92
N ASN A 146 -3.08 -4.99 -35.41
CA ASN A 146 -4.01 -5.89 -36.10
C ASN A 146 -4.08 -5.48 -37.56
N GLY A 147 -3.74 -6.41 -38.46
CA GLY A 147 -4.05 -6.31 -39.90
C GLY A 147 -2.82 -6.08 -40.80
N PRO A 148 -2.67 -6.86 -41.89
CA PRO A 148 -1.66 -6.64 -42.91
C PRO A 148 -2.23 -5.68 -43.96
N ASP A 149 -2.07 -4.37 -43.79
CA ASP A 149 -2.24 -3.35 -44.86
C ASP A 149 -1.92 -1.97 -44.26
N ASP A 150 -0.64 -1.63 -44.07
CA ASP A 150 -0.22 -0.28 -43.67
C ASP A 150 1.26 -0.01 -44.00
N SER A 151 1.66 -0.25 -45.25
CA SER A 151 2.93 0.24 -45.80
C SER A 151 2.86 1.75 -46.13
N ALA A 152 1.65 2.31 -46.34
CA ALA A 152 1.46 3.73 -46.67
C ALA A 152 1.57 4.66 -45.45
N ALA A 153 1.07 4.25 -44.28
CA ALA A 153 1.10 5.07 -43.06
C ALA A 153 2.52 5.28 -42.49
N ARG A 154 3.42 4.31 -42.71
CA ARG A 154 4.83 4.38 -42.27
C ARG A 154 5.66 5.39 -43.07
N ILE A 155 5.34 5.58 -44.36
CA ILE A 155 6.05 6.54 -45.23
C ILE A 155 5.61 7.98 -44.93
N ALA A 156 4.33 8.20 -44.62
CA ALA A 156 3.80 9.53 -44.30
C ALA A 156 4.31 10.11 -42.96
N ALA A 157 4.50 9.25 -41.94
CA ALA A 157 5.04 9.68 -40.65
C ALA A 157 6.55 10.01 -40.72
N ALA A 158 7.32 9.26 -41.52
CA ALA A 158 8.74 9.53 -41.73
C ALA A 158 9.00 10.81 -42.57
N GLN A 159 8.08 11.17 -43.47
CA GLN A 159 8.16 12.39 -44.27
C GLN A 159 7.80 13.67 -43.47
N THR A 160 7.04 13.55 -42.39
CA THR A 160 6.65 14.71 -41.56
C THR A 160 7.77 15.12 -40.59
N ILE A 161 8.57 14.16 -40.11
CA ILE A 161 9.70 14.43 -39.21
C ILE A 161 10.89 15.04 -39.98
N SER A 162 11.09 14.67 -41.24
CA SER A 162 12.14 15.24 -42.10
C SER A 162 11.81 16.63 -42.65
N PHE A 163 10.54 17.06 -42.64
CA PHE A 163 10.13 18.41 -43.06
C PHE A 163 10.31 19.47 -41.95
N LEU A 164 10.18 19.07 -40.67
CA LEU A 164 10.44 19.94 -39.52
C LEU A 164 11.92 20.17 -39.25
N GLN A 165 12.81 19.32 -39.78
CA GLN A 165 14.26 19.44 -39.63
C GLN A 165 14.94 20.31 -40.70
N ARG A 166 14.19 20.80 -41.71
CA ARG A 166 14.68 21.75 -42.73
C ARG A 166 14.32 23.22 -42.49
N ARG A 167 13.61 23.55 -41.39
CA ARG A 167 13.09 24.90 -41.13
C ARG A 167 13.74 25.66 -39.98
N ILE A 168 14.88 25.20 -39.48
CA ILE A 168 15.77 26.01 -38.66
C ILE A 168 17.16 25.84 -39.25
N GLY A 169 17.55 26.83 -40.05
CA GLY A 169 18.88 26.90 -40.62
C GLY A 169 19.93 27.22 -39.55
N HIS A 170 21.12 26.65 -39.79
CA HIS A 170 22.45 27.06 -39.34
C HIS A 170 22.88 26.69 -37.90
N SER A 171 23.40 25.45 -37.79
CA SER A 171 24.76 25.06 -37.38
C SER A 171 25.76 26.14 -36.91
N PRO A 172 26.92 25.75 -36.32
CA PRO A 172 27.28 24.60 -35.46
C PRO A 172 28.03 25.08 -34.17
N LEU A 173 28.30 24.27 -33.15
CA LEU A 173 29.62 23.65 -32.95
C LEU A 173 29.64 22.81 -31.66
N PHE A 174 30.12 21.59 -31.85
CA PHE A 174 30.89 20.74 -30.95
C PHE A 174 30.28 19.98 -29.76
N VAL A 175 30.52 18.68 -29.87
CA VAL A 175 30.31 17.51 -29.01
C VAL A 175 31.47 17.36 -28.03
N ALA A 176 31.20 16.93 -26.78
CA ALA A 176 32.02 16.00 -25.95
C ALA A 176 31.37 15.89 -24.55
N ALA A 177 30.87 14.73 -24.10
CA ALA A 177 31.58 13.58 -23.52
C ALA A 177 32.01 13.75 -22.02
N ALA A 178 31.18 13.21 -21.11
CA ALA A 178 31.46 12.59 -19.79
C ALA A 178 32.38 13.37 -18.76
N PRO A 179 32.80 12.77 -17.61
CA PRO A 179 32.19 12.96 -16.27
C PRO A 179 33.14 13.50 -15.16
N ALA A 180 32.56 13.84 -14.00
CA ALA A 180 33.14 13.95 -12.66
C ALA A 180 34.24 15.01 -12.33
N HIS A 181 34.21 15.40 -11.04
CA HIS A 181 35.18 16.19 -10.25
C HIS A 181 35.10 17.73 -10.25
N HIS A 182 34.71 18.20 -9.06
CA HIS A 182 35.31 19.30 -8.28
C HIS A 182 35.31 20.76 -8.79
N LEU A 183 34.64 21.56 -7.94
CA LEU A 183 35.08 22.81 -7.30
C LEU A 183 34.61 24.15 -7.90
N LEU A 184 33.91 24.88 -7.01
CA LEU A 184 33.89 26.33 -6.76
C LEU A 184 34.20 27.27 -7.93
N LEU A 185 33.23 28.14 -8.25
CA LEU A 185 33.24 29.57 -7.88
C LEU A 185 32.07 30.25 -8.60
N LEU A 186 31.23 30.98 -7.84
CA LEU A 186 30.68 32.31 -8.14
C LEU A 186 29.43 32.58 -7.29
N LEU A 187 29.67 33.05 -6.07
CA LEU A 187 28.74 33.89 -5.30
C LEU A 187 28.71 35.31 -5.90
N PRO A 188 27.55 35.98 -5.94
CA PRO A 188 27.47 37.42 -5.79
C PRO A 188 27.36 37.82 -4.29
N PRO A 189 27.94 38.96 -3.89
CA PRO A 189 28.13 39.36 -2.50
C PRO A 189 26.96 40.20 -1.94
N SER A 190 26.98 40.35 -0.62
CA SER A 190 26.18 41.26 0.24
C SER A 190 24.78 40.78 0.64
N LEU A 191 24.67 40.23 1.85
CA LEU A 191 23.54 40.37 2.77
C LEU A 191 24.01 39.91 4.17
N SER A 192 23.86 40.80 5.15
CA SER A 192 24.40 40.68 6.51
C SER A 192 23.60 39.71 7.42
N PRO A 193 24.19 39.19 8.51
CA PRO A 193 23.69 37.99 9.23
C PRO A 193 22.48 38.20 10.15
N SER A 194 21.83 39.37 10.13
CA SER A 194 20.82 39.74 11.14
C SER A 194 19.36 39.69 10.63
N SER A 195 19.15 39.37 9.34
CA SER A 195 17.83 39.44 8.70
C SER A 195 17.18 38.08 8.39
N LEU A 196 17.86 36.95 8.60
CA LEU A 196 17.31 35.61 8.36
C LEU A 196 16.62 34.96 9.57
N LEU A 197 16.74 35.52 10.77
CA LEU A 197 16.08 35.01 11.98
C LEU A 197 14.70 35.64 12.25
N ALA A 198 14.32 36.70 11.52
CA ALA A 198 13.02 37.37 11.68
C ALA A 198 11.94 36.88 10.69
N ALA A 199 12.32 36.17 9.63
CA ALA A 199 11.40 35.71 8.58
C ALA A 199 10.74 34.34 8.85
N LEU A 200 11.01 33.70 10.00
CA LEU A 200 10.41 32.42 10.41
C LEU A 200 9.51 32.54 11.66
N SER A 201 9.00 33.76 11.92
CA SER A 201 8.18 34.06 13.11
C SER A 201 6.70 34.41 12.80
N SER A 202 6.28 34.55 11.54
CA SER A 202 4.92 35.03 11.21
C SER A 202 4.13 34.12 10.27
N ALA A 203 3.79 32.90 10.71
CA ALA A 203 2.60 32.20 10.20
C ALA A 203 2.10 31.10 11.15
N ARG A 204 0.86 31.23 11.63
CA ARG A 204 0.00 30.22 12.26
C ARG A 204 -1.45 30.48 11.76
N PRO A 205 -2.47 29.62 11.97
CA PRO A 205 -2.50 28.16 12.11
C PRO A 205 -3.77 27.52 11.45
N ARG A 206 -3.69 26.67 10.42
CA ARG A 206 -4.88 25.89 10.01
C ARG A 206 -4.60 24.64 9.15
N ALA A 207 -3.89 23.67 9.72
CA ALA A 207 -3.97 22.26 9.28
C ALA A 207 -3.38 21.32 10.35
N ARG A 208 -3.90 21.40 11.59
CA ARG A 208 -3.47 20.55 12.71
C ARG A 208 -4.60 19.68 13.27
N ALA A 209 -5.56 19.30 12.44
CA ALA A 209 -6.70 18.48 12.86
C ALA A 209 -7.13 17.51 11.75
N PHE A 210 -6.36 16.45 11.50
CA PHE A 210 -6.86 15.19 10.89
C PHE A 210 -5.93 13.98 11.11
N PHE A 211 -5.04 14.01 12.12
CA PHE A 211 -4.19 12.85 12.46
C PHE A 211 -4.43 12.30 13.87
N ASN A 212 -5.53 12.69 14.52
CA ASN A 212 -5.92 12.12 15.81
C ASN A 212 -7.31 11.47 15.75
N LYS A 213 -7.36 10.27 15.18
CA LYS A 213 -8.28 9.21 15.62
C LYS A 213 -7.85 7.85 15.07
N GLY A 214 -7.11 7.14 15.90
CA GLY A 214 -7.22 5.68 16.08
C GLY A 214 -6.87 4.79 14.90
N PHE A 215 -5.61 4.37 14.85
CA PHE A 215 -5.33 2.97 14.60
C PHE A 215 -4.87 2.35 15.92
N GLY A 216 -5.85 1.83 16.66
CA GLY A 216 -5.64 0.67 17.51
C GLY A 216 -5.84 -0.57 16.65
N MET A 217 -4.83 -1.43 16.66
CA MET A 217 -4.84 -2.87 16.41
C MET A 217 -3.38 -3.28 16.73
N ALA A 218 -3.03 -3.99 17.80
CA ALA A 218 -3.60 -5.22 18.35
C ALA A 218 -3.87 -6.23 17.22
N ASP A 219 -2.93 -7.13 16.98
CA ASP A 219 -3.16 -8.57 17.17
C ASP A 219 -1.80 -9.30 17.01
N VAL A 220 -1.34 -10.02 18.06
CA VAL A 220 -1.46 -11.50 18.26
C VAL A 220 -0.23 -12.21 17.66
N GLY A 221 0.42 -13.18 18.29
CA GLY A 221 0.08 -14.01 19.45
C GLY A 221 1.35 -14.64 20.06
N SER A 222 1.33 -15.03 21.33
CA SER A 222 0.84 -16.31 21.86
C SER A 222 1.80 -17.48 21.57
N HIS A 223 2.43 -17.99 22.63
CA HIS A 223 2.69 -19.42 22.78
C HIS A 223 2.60 -19.75 24.27
N ASP A 224 1.45 -20.32 24.66
CA ASP A 224 1.35 -21.23 25.80
C ASP A 224 1.02 -22.61 25.22
N GLU A 225 1.89 -23.58 25.47
CA GLU A 225 1.60 -25.01 25.44
C GLU A 225 2.47 -25.65 26.54
N SER A 226 1.82 -26.49 27.34
CA SER A 226 2.29 -27.10 28.59
C SER A 226 3.14 -28.36 28.37
N GLY A 227 4.18 -28.58 29.20
CA GLY A 227 4.78 -29.90 29.45
C GLY A 227 6.34 -29.95 29.46
N SER A 228 6.93 -30.16 30.64
CA SER A 228 8.39 -30.29 30.95
C SER A 228 8.93 -31.73 30.75
N PRO A 229 10.25 -32.08 30.96
CA PRO A 229 11.56 -31.38 30.92
C PRO A 229 12.64 -32.24 30.16
N PRO A 230 13.97 -32.14 30.43
CA PRO A 230 14.92 -31.04 30.25
C PRO A 230 15.98 -31.36 29.17
N ARG A 231 16.69 -30.37 28.60
CA ARG A 231 18.04 -30.59 28.03
C ARG A 231 18.79 -29.30 27.69
N SER A 232 19.95 -29.17 28.31
CA SER A 232 21.14 -28.41 27.91
C SER A 232 20.99 -26.89 27.74
N GLY A 233 21.57 -26.15 28.69
CA GLY A 233 21.65 -24.70 28.67
C GLY A 233 22.44 -24.18 27.47
N GLY A 234 21.73 -23.71 26.46
CA GLY A 234 22.21 -22.74 25.50
C GLY A 234 21.54 -21.41 25.81
N VAL A 235 22.31 -20.40 26.21
CA VAL A 235 21.80 -19.03 26.41
C VAL A 235 21.16 -18.58 25.08
N ARG A 236 19.87 -18.26 25.12
CA ARG A 236 19.14 -17.81 23.93
C ARG A 236 19.75 -16.49 23.49
N GLU A 237 19.91 -16.31 22.19
CA GLU A 237 20.42 -15.07 21.59
C GLU A 237 19.58 -13.84 21.98
N GLN A 238 18.30 -14.07 22.34
CA GLN A 238 17.38 -13.08 22.87
C GLN A 238 17.71 -12.61 24.30
N ASP A 239 18.43 -13.41 25.10
CA ASP A 239 18.88 -13.05 26.45
C ASP A 239 20.20 -12.26 26.44
N ARG A 240 20.87 -12.16 25.28
CA ARG A 240 22.13 -11.42 25.11
C ARG A 240 21.97 -9.92 25.06
N PHE A 241 20.76 -9.43 24.78
CA PHE A 241 20.48 -8.02 24.58
C PHE A 241 19.46 -7.51 25.59
N LEU A 242 19.66 -6.29 26.07
CA LEU A 242 18.66 -5.62 26.89
C LEU A 242 17.36 -5.40 26.10
N PRO A 243 16.18 -5.42 26.75
CA PRO A 243 14.92 -5.10 26.08
C PRO A 243 14.94 -3.69 25.45
N ILE A 244 14.64 -3.59 24.15
CA ILE A 244 14.65 -2.33 23.39
C ILE A 244 13.69 -1.27 23.95
N ALA A 245 12.65 -1.70 24.67
CA ALA A 245 11.72 -0.82 25.38
C ALA A 245 12.40 -0.01 26.49
N ASN A 246 13.36 -0.62 27.20
CA ASN A 246 14.13 0.04 28.26
C ASN A 246 15.06 1.09 27.65
N ILE A 247 15.79 0.73 26.57
CA ILE A 247 16.63 1.66 25.80
C ILE A 247 15.80 2.84 25.27
N SER A 248 14.65 2.56 24.65
CA SER A 248 13.78 3.62 24.12
C SER A 248 13.26 4.56 25.19
N ARG A 249 13.08 4.11 26.45
CA ARG A 249 12.65 4.95 27.57
C ARG A 249 13.77 5.86 28.06
N ILE A 250 15.01 5.36 28.10
CA ILE A 250 16.21 6.11 28.49
C ILE A 250 16.54 7.17 27.44
N MET A 251 16.61 6.79 26.16
CA MET A 251 16.87 7.73 25.06
C MET A 251 15.85 8.86 25.01
N LYS A 252 14.57 8.58 25.34
CA LYS A 252 13.51 9.61 25.38
C LYS A 252 13.71 10.67 26.47
N LYS A 253 14.54 10.44 27.49
CA LYS A 253 14.84 11.46 28.50
C LYS A 253 15.75 12.57 27.96
N ALA A 254 16.58 12.26 26.96
CA ALA A 254 17.51 13.19 26.33
C ALA A 254 16.91 13.95 25.12
N VAL A 255 15.66 13.64 24.77
CA VAL A 255 14.98 14.21 23.61
C VAL A 255 13.73 14.96 24.09
N PRO A 256 13.38 16.13 23.52
CA PRO A 256 12.18 16.86 23.89
C PRO A 256 10.91 16.00 23.77
N ALA A 257 9.87 16.31 24.55
CA ALA A 257 8.66 15.49 24.68
C ALA A 257 7.95 15.12 23.35
N ASN A 258 8.16 15.91 22.29
CA ASN A 258 7.58 15.72 20.97
C ASN A 258 8.53 15.04 19.96
N GLY A 259 9.77 14.78 20.36
CA GLY A 259 10.80 14.21 19.50
C GLY A 259 10.59 12.72 19.27
N LYS A 260 10.83 12.29 18.03
CA LYS A 260 10.78 10.89 17.62
C LYS A 260 12.20 10.36 17.50
N ILE A 261 12.40 9.13 17.95
CA ILE A 261 13.67 8.41 17.84
C ILE A 261 13.50 7.37 16.75
N ALA A 262 14.41 7.35 15.78
CA ALA A 262 14.44 6.38 14.69
C ALA A 262 14.56 4.94 15.23
N LYS A 263 14.08 3.96 14.46
CA LYS A 263 14.15 2.55 14.85
C LYS A 263 15.61 2.09 14.91
N ASP A 264 16.38 2.39 13.87
CA ASP A 264 17.78 2.00 13.71
C ASP A 264 18.65 2.55 14.86
N ALA A 265 18.40 3.80 15.28
CA ALA A 265 19.11 4.41 16.42
C ALA A 265 18.88 3.68 17.75
N LYS A 266 17.74 3.00 17.93
CA LYS A 266 17.46 2.20 19.14
C LYS A 266 18.16 0.85 19.09
N GLU A 267 18.28 0.25 17.90
CA GLU A 267 18.94 -1.04 17.67
C GLU A 267 20.47 -0.87 17.85
N THR A 268 21.07 0.18 17.29
CA THR A 268 22.49 0.48 17.51
C THR A 268 22.83 0.71 18.99
N LEU A 269 22.01 1.48 19.71
CA LEU A 269 22.26 1.69 21.15
C LEU A 269 21.99 0.43 21.99
N GLN A 270 21.08 -0.44 21.56
CA GLN A 270 20.85 -1.72 22.23
C GLN A 270 22.08 -2.61 22.12
N GLU A 271 22.70 -2.68 20.95
CA GLU A 271 23.94 -3.42 20.70
C GLU A 271 25.09 -2.84 21.55
N CYS A 272 25.37 -1.54 21.43
CA CYS A 272 26.48 -0.91 22.16
C CYS A 272 26.34 -1.02 23.68
N VAL A 273 25.13 -0.84 24.24
CA VAL A 273 24.93 -0.91 25.69
C VAL A 273 25.03 -2.35 26.20
N SER A 274 24.52 -3.31 25.44
CA SER A 274 24.60 -4.73 25.83
C SER A 274 26.04 -5.24 25.75
N GLU A 275 26.79 -4.84 24.73
CA GLU A 275 28.22 -5.12 24.58
C GLU A 275 29.05 -4.46 25.70
N PHE A 276 28.76 -3.18 26.02
CA PHE A 276 29.43 -2.49 27.12
C PHE A 276 29.20 -3.17 28.46
N ILE A 277 27.96 -3.58 28.76
CA ILE A 277 27.67 -4.31 30.00
C ILE A 277 28.41 -5.65 29.99
N SER A 278 28.36 -6.40 28.89
CA SER A 278 29.08 -7.67 28.77
C SER A 278 30.59 -7.51 28.99
N PHE A 279 31.18 -6.41 28.51
CA PHE A 279 32.59 -6.08 28.68
C PHE A 279 32.95 -5.68 30.12
N VAL A 280 32.08 -4.92 30.80
CA VAL A 280 32.30 -4.52 32.20
C VAL A 280 32.04 -5.68 33.16
N THR A 281 31.17 -6.63 32.80
CA THR A 281 30.86 -7.80 33.63
C THR A 281 31.74 -9.01 33.34
N SER A 282 32.69 -8.93 32.39
CA SER A 282 33.56 -10.05 32.02
C SER A 282 34.82 -10.20 32.89
N GLU A 283 34.77 -9.79 34.17
CA GLU A 283 35.78 -10.17 35.19
C GLU A 283 35.51 -11.55 35.79
#